data_AF-A0A158E455-F1
#
_entry.id   AF-A0A158E455-F1
#
_cell.length_a   1.000
_cell.length_b   1.000
_cell.length_c   1.000
_cell.angle_alpha   90.00
_cell.angle_beta   90.00
_cell.angle_gamma   90.00
#
_symmetry.space_group_name_H-M   'P 1'
#
loop_
_entity.id
_entity.type
_entity.pdbx_description
1 polymer ?
#
loop_
_entity_poly.entity_id
_entity_poly.type
_entity_poly.pdbx_seq_one_letter_code
_entity_poly.pdbx_strand_id
1 'polypeptide(L)'
;MMLLIKARADGWKKPTSAQAAAGNYKKPRMKWNGLDIAIENPKGTVREGVDETGKAWRTVFEHAYGEISGTEGVDGDPVDVYLGPDESAPEVYIVRQMRRKKWDQYDEDKCFLGFPSMGAAKRAYLNHYDDPRFFGGIIAMPVAEFVRKVRATREKPAMIKSILFMRSAVR
;
A
#
# COMPACT_ATOMS: atom_id res chain seq x y z
N MET A 1 -21.38 7.88 -10.44
CA MET A 1 -20.03 7.49 -10.02
C MET A 1 -19.66 8.06 -8.62
N MET A 2 -20.56 7.94 -7.62
CA MET A 2 -20.38 8.54 -6.28
C MET A 2 -20.59 7.51 -5.15
N LEU A 3 -20.80 6.23 -5.49
CA LEU A 3 -21.19 5.18 -4.55
C LEU A 3 -20.00 4.45 -3.89
N LEU A 4 -18.80 4.53 -4.47
CA LEU A 4 -17.66 3.69 -4.06
C LEU A 4 -16.72 4.32 -3.01
N ILE A 5 -16.70 5.67 -2.88
CA ILE A 5 -15.89 6.32 -1.84
C ILE A 5 -16.49 6.09 -0.44
N LYS A 6 -17.82 5.97 -0.31
CA LYS A 6 -18.50 5.69 0.98
C LYS A 6 -18.09 4.33 1.56
N ALA A 7 -18.01 3.29 0.73
CA ALA A 7 -17.64 1.94 1.18
C ALA A 7 -16.26 1.85 1.85
N ARG A 8 -15.35 2.79 1.58
CA ARG A 8 -13.96 2.77 2.09
C ARG A 8 -13.79 3.34 3.50
N ALA A 9 -14.83 3.94 4.08
CA ALA A 9 -14.79 4.50 5.44
C ALA A 9 -15.90 3.99 6.36
N ASP A 10 -16.91 3.29 5.81
CA ASP A 10 -18.08 2.85 6.57
C ASP A 10 -17.68 1.94 7.74
N GLY A 11 -18.04 2.36 8.95
CA GLY A 11 -17.73 1.64 10.18
C GLY A 11 -16.29 1.76 10.68
N TRP A 12 -15.45 2.60 10.05
CA TRP A 12 -14.12 2.92 10.56
C TRP A 12 -14.20 3.81 11.79
N LYS A 13 -13.34 3.54 12.78
CA LYS A 13 -13.13 4.40 13.95
C LYS A 13 -11.64 4.60 14.11
N LYS A 14 -11.21 5.83 14.42
CA LYS A 14 -9.81 6.15 14.67
C LYS A 14 -9.30 5.27 15.83
N PRO A 15 -8.28 4.41 15.61
CA PRO A 15 -7.70 3.62 16.69
C PRO A 15 -6.91 4.51 17.65
N THR A 16 -6.75 4.05 18.89
CA THR A 16 -5.74 4.61 19.79
C THR A 16 -4.32 4.27 19.28
N SER A 17 -3.30 4.97 19.76
CA SER A 17 -1.91 4.67 19.38
C SER A 17 -1.52 3.22 19.71
N ALA A 18 -1.98 2.69 20.85
CA ALA A 18 -1.74 1.31 21.24
C ALA A 18 -2.44 0.32 20.31
N GLN A 19 -3.68 0.61 19.89
CA GLN A 19 -4.40 -0.22 18.93
C GLN A 19 -3.77 -0.21 17.55
N ALA A 20 -3.33 0.96 17.08
CA ALA A 20 -2.63 1.09 15.82
C ALA A 20 -1.30 0.32 15.83
N ALA A 21 -0.53 0.42 16.91
CA ALA A 21 0.73 -0.32 17.07
C ALA A 21 0.53 -1.84 17.16
N ALA A 22 -0.55 -2.30 17.79
CA ALA A 22 -0.86 -3.72 17.89
C ALA A 22 -1.62 -4.27 16.67
N GLY A 23 -2.02 -3.42 15.72
CA GLY A 23 -2.87 -3.80 14.58
C GLY A 23 -4.28 -4.28 14.95
N ASN A 24 -4.71 -4.18 16.22
CA ASN A 24 -5.89 -4.85 16.76
C ASN A 24 -7.14 -3.94 16.81
N TYR A 25 -7.50 -3.37 15.67
CA TYR A 25 -8.67 -2.50 15.53
C TYR A 25 -9.52 -2.88 14.32
N LYS A 26 -10.76 -2.38 14.28
CA LYS A 26 -11.67 -2.66 13.18
C LYS A 26 -11.25 -1.90 11.91
N LYS A 27 -10.68 -2.63 10.96
CA LYS A 27 -10.38 -2.17 9.60
C LYS A 27 -11.57 -2.50 8.68
N PRO A 28 -12.24 -1.53 8.03
CA PRO A 28 -13.16 -1.81 6.93
C PRO A 28 -12.48 -2.65 5.86
N ARG A 29 -13.25 -3.49 5.15
CA ARG A 29 -12.69 -4.42 4.16
C ARG A 29 -13.35 -4.25 2.82
N MET A 30 -12.58 -4.45 1.76
CA MET A 30 -13.09 -4.51 0.39
C MET A 30 -12.43 -5.64 -0.41
N LYS A 31 -13.14 -6.12 -1.44
CA LYS A 31 -12.58 -7.05 -2.41
C LYS A 31 -12.17 -6.30 -3.66
N TRP A 32 -10.99 -6.63 -4.21
CA TRP A 32 -10.51 -6.09 -5.47
C TRP A 32 -9.73 -7.16 -6.22
N ASN A 33 -10.16 -7.51 -7.44
CA ASN A 33 -9.55 -8.59 -8.26
C ASN A 33 -9.28 -9.91 -7.50
N GLY A 34 -10.20 -10.28 -6.60
CA GLY A 34 -10.08 -11.48 -5.76
C GLY A 34 -9.06 -11.38 -4.62
N LEU A 35 -8.52 -10.19 -4.36
CA LEU A 35 -7.75 -9.86 -3.15
C LEU A 35 -8.69 -9.29 -2.08
N ASP A 36 -8.30 -9.44 -0.82
CA ASP A 36 -8.97 -8.85 0.33
C ASP A 36 -8.11 -7.71 0.89
N ILE A 37 -8.66 -6.51 0.95
CA ILE A 37 -7.95 -5.30 1.37
C ILE A 37 -8.56 -4.83 2.68
N ALA A 38 -7.73 -4.71 3.72
CA ALA A 38 -8.12 -4.09 4.99
C ALA A 38 -7.69 -2.62 4.99
N ILE A 39 -8.64 -1.72 5.21
CA ILE A 39 -8.41 -0.28 5.15
C ILE A 39 -8.06 0.21 6.56
N GLU A 40 -6.83 0.70 6.70
CA GLU A 40 -6.28 1.20 7.97
C GLU A 40 -6.59 2.68 8.16
N ASN A 41 -6.40 3.47 7.11
CA ASN A 41 -6.62 4.90 7.09
C ASN A 41 -7.47 5.28 5.87
N PRO A 42 -8.79 5.50 6.04
CA PRO A 42 -9.63 6.01 4.98
C PRO A 42 -9.16 7.39 4.49
N LYS A 43 -9.53 7.72 3.24
CA LYS A 43 -9.27 9.05 2.67
C LYS A 43 -9.85 10.16 3.56
N GLY A 44 -9.06 11.21 3.77
CA GLY A 44 -9.39 12.37 4.60
C GLY A 44 -9.11 12.18 6.09
N THR A 45 -8.74 10.98 6.52
CA THR A 45 -8.35 10.74 7.92
C THR A 45 -6.93 11.22 8.20
N VAL A 46 -6.62 11.34 9.48
CA VAL A 46 -5.33 11.82 9.97
C VAL A 46 -4.70 10.76 10.85
N ARG A 47 -3.44 10.45 10.57
CA ARG A 47 -2.55 9.71 11.48
C ARG A 47 -1.54 10.68 12.06
N GLU A 48 -1.27 10.56 13.35
CA GLU A 48 -0.35 11.43 14.06
C GLU A 48 0.37 10.64 15.13
N GLY A 49 1.53 11.13 15.54
CA GLY A 49 2.37 10.47 16.53
C GLY A 49 3.57 11.32 16.89
N VAL A 50 4.55 10.68 17.52
CA VAL A 50 5.81 11.29 17.92
C VAL A 50 6.94 10.42 17.35
N ASP A 51 7.95 11.05 16.75
CA ASP A 51 9.11 10.32 16.21
C ASP A 51 10.15 9.98 17.28
N GLU A 52 11.22 9.29 16.88
CA GLU A 52 12.33 8.88 17.76
C GLU A 52 13.01 10.05 18.48
N THR A 53 12.87 11.28 17.98
CA THR A 53 13.47 12.50 18.55
C THR A 53 12.52 13.25 19.48
N GLY A 54 11.30 12.74 19.69
CA GLY A 54 10.27 13.43 20.46
C GLY A 54 9.50 14.47 19.65
N LYS A 55 9.73 14.58 18.33
CA LYS A 55 9.02 15.53 17.48
C LYS A 55 7.67 14.96 17.06
N ALA A 56 6.60 15.74 17.27
CA ALA A 56 5.27 15.39 16.80
C ALA A 56 5.20 15.41 15.26
N TRP A 57 4.52 14.43 14.68
CA TRP A 57 4.23 14.35 13.25
C TRP A 57 2.75 14.11 13.01
N ARG A 58 2.28 14.53 11.84
CA ARG A 58 0.89 14.43 11.43
C ARG A 58 0.81 14.28 9.91
N THR A 59 0.06 13.28 9.46
CA THR A 59 -0.13 12.97 8.03
C THR A 59 -1.62 12.90 7.73
N VAL A 60 -2.04 13.64 6.71
CA VAL A 60 -3.41 13.58 6.16
C VAL A 60 -3.42 12.59 5.00
N PHE A 61 -4.34 11.64 5.03
CA PHE A 61 -4.45 10.61 3.99
C PHE A 61 -5.27 11.14 2.80
N GLU A 62 -4.62 11.65 1.76
CA GLU A 62 -5.29 12.07 0.50
C GLU A 62 -5.95 10.91 -0.25
N HIS A 63 -5.46 9.70 -0.01
CA HIS A 63 -5.95 8.43 -0.54
C HIS A 63 -6.18 7.47 0.62
N ALA A 64 -7.14 6.56 0.46
CA ALA A 64 -7.30 5.49 1.43
C ALA A 64 -6.08 4.57 1.39
N TYR A 65 -5.62 4.16 2.55
CA TYR A 65 -4.45 3.33 2.76
C TYR A 65 -4.80 2.12 3.63
N GLY A 66 -4.11 1.02 3.39
CA GLY A 66 -4.09 -0.13 4.27
C GLY A 66 -3.27 -1.25 3.65
N GLU A 67 -3.76 -2.47 3.79
CA GLU A 67 -2.95 -3.66 3.53
C GLU A 67 -3.71 -4.72 2.73
N ILE A 68 -2.99 -5.56 2.00
CA ILE A 68 -3.53 -6.73 1.30
C ILE A 68 -3.44 -7.93 2.25
N SER A 69 -4.57 -8.36 2.81
CA SER A 69 -4.56 -9.39 3.84
C SER A 69 -4.19 -10.78 3.31
N GLY A 70 -3.46 -11.52 4.14
CA GLY A 70 -2.95 -12.86 3.79
C GLY A 70 -1.75 -12.82 2.86
N THR A 71 -1.07 -11.68 2.77
CA THR A 71 0.21 -11.50 2.08
C THR A 71 1.28 -11.17 3.12
N GLU A 72 2.54 -11.36 2.75
CA GLU A 72 3.68 -11.01 3.62
C GLU A 72 4.73 -10.26 2.78
N GLY A 73 5.01 -9.03 3.17
CA GLY A 73 6.05 -8.17 2.62
C GLY A 73 7.43 -8.62 3.08
N VAL A 74 8.47 -7.97 2.55
CA VAL A 74 9.86 -8.24 2.93
C VAL A 74 10.22 -7.78 4.34
N ASP A 75 9.39 -6.90 4.90
CA ASP A 75 9.46 -6.31 6.23
C ASP A 75 8.74 -7.17 7.28
N GLY A 76 8.04 -8.23 6.84
CA GLY A 76 7.28 -9.14 7.70
C GLY A 76 5.84 -8.69 7.95
N ASP A 77 5.43 -7.52 7.44
CA ASP A 77 4.07 -7.02 7.52
C ASP A 77 3.29 -7.33 6.23
N PRO A 78 1.95 -7.31 6.22
CA PRO A 78 1.20 -7.48 4.98
C PRO A 78 1.51 -6.38 3.95
N VAL A 79 1.41 -6.70 2.66
CA VAL A 79 1.77 -5.75 1.60
C VAL A 79 0.87 -4.51 1.62
N ASP A 80 1.52 -3.35 1.64
CA ASP A 80 0.88 -2.04 1.70
C ASP A 80 0.22 -1.59 0.40
N VAL A 81 -0.90 -0.87 0.55
CA VAL A 81 -1.69 -0.39 -0.57
C VAL A 81 -2.31 0.99 -0.36
N TYR A 82 -2.19 1.84 -1.39
CA TYR A 82 -2.95 3.07 -1.58
C TYR A 82 -4.02 2.87 -2.65
N LEU A 83 -5.22 3.40 -2.40
CA LEU A 83 -6.39 3.23 -3.26
C LEU A 83 -6.75 4.55 -3.97
N GLY A 84 -6.55 4.55 -5.28
CA GLY A 84 -6.98 5.57 -6.22
C GLY A 84 -8.49 5.49 -6.54
N PRO A 85 -9.00 6.45 -7.33
CA PRO A 85 -10.43 6.57 -7.62
C PRO A 85 -10.97 5.59 -8.66
N ASP A 86 -10.12 4.96 -9.48
CA ASP A 86 -10.54 4.11 -10.59
C ASP A 86 -10.17 2.64 -10.37
N GLU A 87 -11.06 1.84 -9.79
CA GLU A 87 -10.79 0.43 -9.51
C GLU A 87 -10.59 -0.44 -10.77
N SER A 88 -10.94 0.09 -11.95
CA SER A 88 -10.78 -0.58 -13.24
C SER A 88 -9.44 -0.31 -13.93
N ALA A 89 -8.57 0.52 -13.33
CA ALA A 89 -7.26 0.80 -13.91
C ALA A 89 -6.49 -0.50 -14.20
N PRO A 90 -5.94 -0.67 -15.41
CA PRO A 90 -5.38 -1.94 -15.86
C PRO A 90 -4.01 -2.26 -15.23
N GLU A 91 -3.40 -1.25 -14.59
CA GLU A 91 -2.07 -1.33 -14.00
C GLU A 91 -2.09 -1.01 -12.51
N VAL A 92 -1.17 -1.66 -11.79
CA VAL A 92 -0.76 -1.33 -10.44
C VAL A 92 0.60 -0.67 -10.52
N TYR A 93 0.79 0.43 -9.79
CA TYR A 93 2.10 1.05 -9.68
C TYR A 93 2.73 0.69 -8.36
N ILE A 94 3.95 0.18 -8.39
CA ILE A 94 4.65 -0.31 -7.19
C ILE A 94 5.80 0.64 -6.92
N VAL A 95 5.71 1.37 -5.81
CA VAL A 95 6.78 2.26 -5.34
C VAL A 95 7.69 1.47 -4.42
N ARG A 96 9.00 1.55 -4.72
CA ARG A 96 10.04 1.09 -3.82
C ARG A 96 10.31 2.17 -2.78
N GLN A 97 10.09 1.87 -1.50
CA GLN A 97 10.47 2.76 -0.41
C GLN A 97 11.91 2.49 0.05
N MET A 98 12.63 3.58 0.34
CA MET A 98 13.97 3.53 0.93
C MET A 98 13.91 3.75 2.43
N ARG A 99 14.82 3.11 3.17
CA ARG A 99 14.85 3.18 4.62
C ARG A 99 15.33 4.54 5.10
N ARG A 100 14.60 5.17 6.02
CA ARG A 100 15.01 6.45 6.63
C ARG A 100 16.42 6.32 7.22
N LYS A 101 17.26 7.34 7.01
CA LYS A 101 18.69 7.37 7.44
C LYS A 101 19.61 6.33 6.74
N LYS A 102 19.08 5.45 5.88
CA LYS A 102 19.82 4.47 5.09
C LYS A 102 19.25 4.44 3.67
N TRP A 103 19.39 5.57 2.96
CA TRP A 103 18.70 5.87 1.71
C TRP A 103 19.10 4.99 0.51
N ASP A 104 20.13 4.17 0.67
CA ASP A 104 20.60 3.14 -0.24
C ASP A 104 19.98 1.76 0.05
N GLN A 105 19.33 1.60 1.21
CA GLN A 105 18.71 0.35 1.63
C GLN A 105 17.21 0.35 1.34
N TYR A 106 16.77 -0.74 0.74
CA TYR A 106 15.36 -1.04 0.53
C TYR A 106 14.64 -1.24 1.87
N ASP A 107 13.43 -0.71 1.95
CA ASP A 107 12.55 -0.87 3.10
C ASP A 107 11.40 -1.83 2.75
N GLU A 108 10.49 -1.38 1.89
CA GLU A 108 9.25 -2.07 1.53
C GLU A 108 8.72 -1.63 0.15
N ASP A 109 7.75 -2.39 -0.38
CA ASP A 109 7.02 -2.06 -1.61
C ASP A 109 5.64 -1.47 -1.22
N LYS A 110 5.30 -0.29 -1.72
CA LYS A 110 3.95 0.30 -1.56
C LYS A 110 3.20 0.29 -2.88
N CYS A 111 2.03 -0.34 -2.87
CA CYS A 111 1.25 -0.58 -4.08
C CYS A 111 0.18 0.49 -4.28
N PHE A 112 0.06 1.01 -5.49
CA PHE A 112 -0.89 2.05 -5.86
C PHE A 112 -1.91 1.47 -6.85
N LEU A 113 -3.08 1.13 -6.34
CA LEU A 113 -4.18 0.55 -7.12
C LEU A 113 -5.13 1.65 -7.60
N GLY A 114 -5.59 1.53 -8.83
CA GLY A 114 -6.64 2.42 -9.34
C GLY A 114 -6.23 3.86 -9.58
N PHE A 115 -4.95 4.07 -9.88
CA PHE A 115 -4.42 5.36 -10.30
C PHE A 115 -4.40 5.45 -11.83
N PRO A 116 -4.68 6.63 -12.41
CA PRO A 116 -4.79 6.78 -13.86
C PRO A 116 -3.44 6.76 -14.60
N SER A 117 -2.32 6.93 -13.88
CA SER A 117 -0.97 6.90 -14.45
C SER A 117 0.11 6.70 -13.39
N MET A 118 1.30 6.28 -13.83
CA MET A 118 2.50 6.21 -12.99
C MET A 118 2.85 7.56 -12.37
N GLY A 119 2.67 8.65 -13.12
CA GLY A 119 2.88 10.01 -12.62
C GLY A 119 1.91 10.40 -11.51
N ALA A 120 0.64 9.98 -11.62
CA ALA A 120 -0.36 10.20 -10.57
C ALA A 120 -0.03 9.42 -9.30
N ALA A 121 0.38 8.14 -9.43
CA ALA A 121 0.82 7.32 -8.30
C ALA A 121 2.08 7.89 -7.62
N LYS A 122 3.08 8.30 -8.40
CA LYS A 122 4.30 8.94 -7.86
C LYS A 122 3.98 10.22 -7.09
N ARG A 123 3.09 11.06 -7.61
CA ARG A 123 2.64 12.27 -6.90
C ARG A 123 1.92 11.94 -5.60
N ALA A 124 1.02 10.96 -5.62
CA ALA A 124 0.32 10.52 -4.41
C ALA A 124 1.28 9.99 -3.34
N TYR A 125 2.31 9.24 -3.74
CA TYR A 125 3.38 8.82 -2.83
C TYR A 125 4.13 10.03 -2.26
N LEU A 126 4.69 10.89 -3.12
CA LEU A 126 5.51 12.03 -2.66
C LEU A 126 4.74 13.02 -1.78
N ASN A 127 3.44 13.21 -2.01
CA ASN A 127 2.59 14.04 -1.15
C ASN A 127 2.38 13.46 0.25
N HIS A 128 2.54 12.15 0.41
CA HIS A 128 2.34 11.46 1.68
C HIS A 128 3.57 11.52 2.61
N TYR A 129 4.75 11.80 2.06
CA TYR A 129 6.02 11.81 2.78
C TYR A 129 6.61 13.22 2.89
N ASP A 130 7.27 13.49 4.00
CA ASP A 130 7.96 14.77 4.27
C ASP A 130 9.35 14.84 3.61
N ASP A 131 9.86 13.72 3.11
CA ASP A 131 11.19 13.59 2.54
C ASP A 131 11.15 12.82 1.20
N PRO A 132 11.48 13.45 0.07
CA PRO A 132 11.44 12.78 -1.23
C PRO A 132 12.45 11.63 -1.35
N ARG A 133 13.44 11.51 -0.45
CA ARG A 133 14.42 10.42 -0.45
C ARG A 133 13.83 9.06 -0.08
N PHE A 134 12.63 9.03 0.49
CA PHE A 134 11.88 7.78 0.65
C PHE A 134 11.56 7.13 -0.71
N PHE A 135 11.47 7.92 -1.79
CA PHE A 135 11.18 7.40 -3.12
C PHE A 135 12.41 6.74 -3.76
N GLY A 136 12.44 5.41 -3.80
CA GLY A 136 13.49 4.60 -4.43
C GLY A 136 13.22 4.23 -5.90
N GLY A 137 12.06 4.60 -6.43
CA GLY A 137 11.65 4.29 -7.81
C GLY A 137 10.22 3.75 -7.88
N ILE A 138 9.70 3.64 -9.09
CA ILE A 138 8.35 3.15 -9.36
C ILE A 138 8.35 2.29 -10.63
N ILE A 139 7.55 1.23 -10.62
CA ILE A 139 7.27 0.43 -11.82
C ILE A 139 5.76 0.32 -12.04
N ALA A 140 5.37 0.05 -13.28
CA ALA A 140 4.00 -0.36 -13.61
C ALA A 140 3.96 -1.89 -13.76
N MET A 141 2.86 -2.49 -13.32
CA MET A 141 2.62 -3.93 -13.41
C MET A 141 1.16 -4.18 -13.79
N PRO A 142 0.87 -5.00 -14.81
CA PRO A 142 -0.51 -5.38 -15.13
C PRO A 142 -1.21 -6.02 -13.93
N VAL A 143 -2.48 -5.68 -13.69
CA VAL A 143 -3.26 -6.17 -12.53
C VAL A 143 -3.21 -7.68 -12.38
N ALA A 144 -3.38 -8.43 -13.47
CA ALA A 144 -3.34 -9.90 -13.43
C ALA A 144 -1.97 -10.46 -12.99
N GLU A 145 -0.88 -9.80 -13.39
CA GLU A 145 0.46 -10.17 -12.96
C GLU A 145 0.67 -9.82 -11.48
N PHE A 146 0.26 -8.62 -11.07
CA PHE A 146 0.33 -8.16 -9.68
C PHE A 146 -0.40 -9.12 -8.73
N VAL A 147 -1.66 -9.45 -9.03
CA VAL A 147 -2.49 -10.35 -8.20
C VAL A 147 -1.81 -11.72 -8.04
N ARG A 148 -1.22 -12.26 -9.09
CA ARG A 148 -0.46 -13.51 -9.01
C ARG A 148 0.77 -13.39 -8.11
N LYS A 149 1.55 -12.33 -8.27
CA LYS A 149 2.80 -12.11 -7.53
C LYS A 149 2.55 -11.83 -6.05
N VAL A 150 1.60 -10.95 -5.74
CA VAL A 150 1.30 -10.56 -4.35
C VAL A 150 0.72 -11.74 -3.56
N ARG A 151 -0.05 -12.63 -4.18
CA ARG A 151 -0.52 -13.86 -3.52
C ARG A 151 0.61 -14.82 -3.17
N ALA A 152 1.63 -14.90 -4.02
CA ALA A 152 2.76 -15.80 -3.79
C ALA A 152 3.65 -15.34 -2.64
N THR A 153 3.56 -14.06 -2.21
CA THR A 153 4.37 -13.58 -1.08
C THR A 153 3.99 -14.25 0.23
N ARG A 154 2.76 -14.76 0.36
CA ARG A 154 2.30 -15.54 1.51
C ARG A 154 3.18 -16.75 1.81
N GLU A 155 3.63 -17.45 0.77
CA GLU A 155 4.45 -18.66 0.92
C GLU A 155 5.94 -18.32 0.90
N LYS A 156 6.31 -17.26 0.16
CA LYS A 156 7.69 -16.82 -0.02
C LYS A 156 7.75 -15.29 -0.04
N PRO A 157 7.96 -14.64 1.12
CA PRO A 157 8.09 -13.19 1.21
C PRO A 157 9.19 -12.69 0.27
N ALA A 158 8.86 -11.70 -0.56
CA ALA A 158 9.77 -11.19 -1.58
C ALA A 158 9.33 -9.80 -2.08
N MET A 159 10.27 -9.06 -2.66
CA MET A 159 9.95 -7.89 -3.49
C MET A 159 9.02 -8.31 -4.62
N ILE A 160 7.88 -7.64 -4.77
CA ILE A 160 6.86 -8.03 -5.75
C ILE A 160 7.45 -7.98 -7.16
N LYS A 161 8.28 -6.97 -7.44
CA LYS A 161 9.02 -6.85 -8.71
C LYS A 161 9.86 -8.08 -9.03
N SER A 162 10.51 -8.68 -8.04
CA SER A 162 11.55 -9.70 -8.22
C SER A 162 11.00 -11.12 -8.29
N ILE A 163 9.71 -11.33 -8.02
CA ILE A 163 9.07 -12.65 -8.15
C ILE A 163 9.02 -13.01 -9.64
N LEU A 164 9.82 -14.00 -10.03
CA LEU A 164 9.80 -14.58 -11.36
C LEU A 164 9.03 -15.91 -11.31
N PHE A 165 7.98 -16.02 -12.12
CA PHE A 165 7.37 -17.31 -12.40
C PHE A 165 7.97 -17.83 -13.69
N MET A 166 8.60 -19.01 -13.66
CA MET A 166 8.94 -19.70 -14.91
C MET A 166 7.65 -19.95 -15.67
N ARG A 167 7.55 -19.43 -16.90
CA ARG A 167 6.52 -19.88 -17.83
C ARG A 167 6.80 -21.36 -18.08
N SER A 168 5.89 -22.24 -17.68
CA SER A 168 5.93 -23.62 -18.17
C SER A 168 5.96 -23.54 -19.69
N ALA A 169 7.06 -24.01 -20.29
CA ALA A 169 7.12 -24.24 -21.72
C ALA A 169 6.07 -25.31 -22.03
N VAL A 170 4.88 -24.86 -22.46
CA VAL A 170 3.91 -25.76 -23.06
C VAL A 170 4.54 -26.21 -24.37
N ARG A 171 4.94 -27.49 -24.41
CA ARG A 171 5.08 -28.25 -25.66
C ARG A 171 3.71 -28.77 -26.06
#